data_AF-A0A4U7EIU7-F1
#
_entry.id   AF-A0A4U7EIU7-F1
#
_cell.length_a   1.000
_cell.length_b   1.000
_cell.length_c   1.000
_cell.angle_alpha   90.00
_cell.angle_beta   90.00
_cell.angle_gamma   90.00
#
_symmetry.space_group_name_H-M   'P 1'
#
loop_
_entity.id
_entity.type
_entity.pdbx_description
1 polymer ?
#
loop_
_entity_poly.entity_id
_entity_poly.type
_entity_poly.pdbx_seq_one_letter_code
_entity_poly.pdbx_strand_id
1 'polypeptide(L)' 'MIDIETEYSLWLTLAEETEAFQQFRDVIVDLAATHEDAVIFEPHITVVGGIDGDRTAL' A
#
# COMPACT_ATOMS: atom_id res chain seq x y z
N MET A 1 22.70 -18.67 -6.67
CA MET A 1 21.82 -17.56 -7.07
C MET A 1 20.58 -17.72 -6.24
N ILE A 2 20.28 -16.79 -5.32
CA ILE A 2 19.02 -16.83 -4.58
C ILE A 2 18.03 -16.13 -5.50
N ASP A 3 17.12 -16.89 -6.12
CA ASP A 3 15.92 -16.30 -6.69
C ASP A 3 15.14 -15.71 -5.52
N ILE A 4 15.14 -14.38 -5.43
CA ILE A 4 14.25 -13.67 -4.53
C ILE A 4 12.94 -13.60 -5.30
N GLU A 5 12.06 -14.60 -5.11
CA GLU A 5 10.67 -14.50 -5.55
C GLU A 5 10.13 -13.19 -4.99
N THR A 6 9.92 -12.21 -5.88
CA THR A 6 9.44 -10.89 -5.50
C THR A 6 7.97 -10.85 -5.87
N GLU A 7 7.14 -10.83 -4.85
CA GLU A 7 5.70 -10.69 -5.02
C GLU A 7 5.36 -9.20 -5.12
N TYR A 8 4.63 -8.85 -6.17
CA TYR A 8 4.18 -7.48 -6.42
C TYR A 8 2.66 -7.36 -6.23
N SER A 9 2.23 -6.13 -5.99
CA SER A 9 0.82 -5.75 -5.97
C SER A 9 0.59 -4.49 -6.80
N LEU A 10 -0.57 -4.44 -7.44
CA LEU A 10 -1.05 -3.30 -8.20
C LEU A 10 -2.04 -2.51 -7.37
N TRP A 11 -1.74 -1.24 -7.16
CA TRP A 11 -2.52 -0.33 -6.33
C TRP A 11 -3.08 0.84 -7.14
N LEU A 12 -4.32 1.22 -6.82
CA LEU A 12 -4.83 2.56 -7.15
C LEU A 12 -4.60 3.47 -5.96
N THR A 13 -3.88 4.57 -6.19
CA THR A 13 -3.63 5.58 -5.17
C THR A 13 -4.56 6.77 -5.34
N LEU A 14 -4.81 7.48 -4.24
CA LEU A 14 -5.52 8.75 -4.27
C LEU A 14 -4.50 9.87 -4.51
N ALA A 15 -4.91 10.92 -5.23
CA ALA A 15 -4.07 12.09 -5.41
C ALA A 15 -3.92 12.86 -4.08
N GLU A 16 -2.69 13.14 -3.68
CA GLU A 16 -2.32 13.66 -2.34
C GLU A 16 -2.95 15.02 -2.02
N GLU A 17 -3.19 15.82 -3.06
CA GLU A 17 -3.80 17.15 -2.97
C GLU A 17 -5.32 17.12 -2.74
N THR A 18 -5.94 15.93 -2.75
CA THR A 18 -7.38 15.80 -2.61
C THR A 18 -7.80 15.69 -1.15
N GLU A 19 -8.98 16.24 -0.84
CA GLU A 19 -9.58 16.10 0.49
C GLU A 19 -9.77 14.64 0.87
N ALA A 20 -10.15 13.78 -0.09
CA ALA A 20 -10.31 12.36 0.12
C ALA A 20 -9.02 11.69 0.62
N PHE A 21 -7.87 12.01 0.02
CA PHE A 21 -6.59 11.49 0.50
C PHE A 21 -6.35 11.85 1.98
N GLN A 22 -6.55 13.13 2.33
CA GLN A 22 -6.34 13.61 3.70
C GLN A 22 -7.30 12.93 4.68
N GLN A 23 -8.58 12.81 4.34
CA GLN A 23 -9.58 12.13 5.18
C GLN A 23 -9.21 10.65 5.44
N PHE A 24 -8.80 9.91 4.41
CA PHE A 24 -8.36 8.53 4.59
C PHE A 24 -7.06 8.44 5.40
N ARG A 25 -6.13 9.37 5.17
CA ARG A 25 -4.87 9.41 5.91
C ARG A 25 -5.09 9.63 7.40
N ASP A 26 -5.95 10.57 7.76
CA ASP A 26 -6.28 10.87 9.16
C ASP A 26 -6.89 9.65 9.84
N VAL A 27 -7.86 8.97 9.20
CA VAL A 27 -8.48 7.75 9.74
C VAL A 27 -7.46 6.62 9.92
N ILE A 28 -6.52 6.44 8.99
CA ILE A 28 -5.45 5.42 9.11
C ILE A 28 -4.57 5.74 10.33
N VAL A 29 -4.17 6.99 10.51
CA VAL A 29 -3.33 7.42 11.63
C VAL A 29 -4.05 7.24 12.97
N ASP A 30 -5.31 7.65 13.04
CA ASP A 30 -6.13 7.52 14.24
C ASP A 30 -6.33 6.06 14.63
N LEU A 31 -6.62 5.18 13.66
CA LEU A 31 -6.74 3.73 13.92
C LEU A 31 -5.42 3.10 14.34
N ALA A 32 -4.30 3.49 13.71
CA ALA A 32 -2.99 2.98 14.07
C ALA A 32 -2.60 3.38 15.50
N ALA A 33 -2.93 4.59 15.94
CA ALA A 33 -2.67 5.03 17.32
C ALA A 33 -3.38 4.20 18.40
N THR A 34 -4.41 3.43 18.03
CA THR A 34 -5.15 2.55 18.96
C THR A 34 -4.59 1.13 19.05
N HIS A 35 -3.58 0.77 18.24
CA HIS A 35 -3.00 -0.57 18.18
C HIS A 35 -1.47 -0.51 18.21
N GLU A 36 -0.83 -1.19 19.17
CA GLU A 36 0.62 -1.07 19.45
C GLU A 36 1.54 -1.36 18.24
N ASP A 37 1.12 -2.27 17.36
CA ASP A 37 1.92 -2.72 16.20
C ASP A 37 1.33 -2.31 14.84
N ALA A 38 0.33 -1.43 14.81
CA ALA A 38 -0.29 -1.03 13.55
C ALA A 38 0.65 -0.14 12.71
N VAL A 39 0.88 -0.56 11.47
CA VAL A 39 1.71 0.18 10.52
C VAL A 39 0.89 1.29 9.87
N ILE A 40 1.51 2.47 9.75
CA ILE A 40 0.95 3.61 9.03
C ILE A 40 1.34 3.50 7.55
N PHE A 41 0.35 3.50 6.65
CA PHE A 41 0.55 3.40 5.20
C PHE A 41 -0.23 4.47 4.43
N GLU A 42 0.12 4.70 3.17
CA GLU A 42 -0.58 5.65 2.30
C GLU A 42 -1.91 5.06 1.79
N PRO A 43 -3.00 5.85 1.74
CA PRO A 43 -4.28 5.38 1.23
C PRO A 43 -4.19 4.79 -0.19
N HIS A 44 -4.53 3.52 -0.32
CA HIS A 44 -4.56 2.83 -1.60
C HIS A 44 -5.65 1.75 -1.64
N ILE A 45 -6.02 1.34 -2.85
CA ILE A 45 -6.91 0.21 -3.12
C ILE A 45 -6.10 -0.85 -3.87
N THR A 46 -5.91 -2.01 -3.26
CA THR A 46 -5.29 -3.16 -3.92
C THR A 46 -6.25 -3.74 -4.95
N VAL A 47 -5.84 -3.71 -6.22
CA VAL A 47 -6.60 -4.30 -7.34
C VAL A 47 -6.19 -5.74 -7.56
N VAL A 48 -4.89 -6.01 -7.50
CA VAL A 48 -4.29 -7.34 -7.63
C VAL A 48 -3.09 -7.43 -6.69
N GLY A 49 -2.94 -8.53 -5.95
CA GLY A 49 -1.73 -8.90 -5.21
C GLY A 49 -1.27 -10.29 -5.63
N GLY A 50 -0.13 -10.78 -5.13
CA GLY A 50 0.36 -12.11 -5.52
C GLY A 50 0.94 -12.18 -6.93
N ILE A 51 1.39 -11.05 -7.50
CA ILE A 51 1.96 -11.05 -8.84
C ILE A 51 3.41 -11.50 -8.72
N ASP A 52 3.69 -12.73 -9.13
CA ASP A 52 5.06 -13.22 -9.31
C ASP A 52 5.72 -12.46 -10.47
N GLY A 53 6.64 -11.56 -10.12
CA GLY A 53 7.35 -10.76 -11.11
C GLY A 53 8.77 -11.29 -11.31
N ASP A 54 9.09 -11.68 -12.56
CA ASP A 54 10.48 -11.67 -13.00
C ASP A 54 10.89 -10.20 -13.23
N ARG A 55 12.01 -9.77 -12.65
CA ARG A 55 12.47 -8.37 -12.61
C ARG A 55 12.72 -7.77 -14.01
N THR A 56 12.62 -8.59 -15.06
CA THR A 56 12.76 -8.25 -16.48
C THR A 56 11.46 -7.83 -17.17
N ALA A 57 10.29 -7.99 -16.52
CA ALA A 57 8.98 -7.76 -17.13
C ALA A 57 8.32 -6.40 -16.82
N LEU A 58 8.99 -5.53 -16.04
CA LEU A 58 8.53 -4.18 -15.70
C LEU A 58 9.38 -3.10 -16.36
#